data_AF-A0A0G0XSV5-F1
#
_entry.id   AF-A0A0G0XSV5-F1
#
_cell.length_a   1.000
_cell.length_b   1.000
_cell.length_c   1.000
_cell.angle_alpha   90.00
_cell.angle_beta   90.00
_cell.angle_gamma   90.00
#
_symmetry.space_group_name_H-M   'P 1'
#
loop_
_entity.id
_entity.type
_entity.pdbx_description
1 polymer ?
#
loop_
_entity_poly.entity_id
_entity_poly.type
_entity_poly.pdbx_seq_one_letter_code
_entity_poly.pdbx_strand_id
1 'polypeptide(L)'
;MGDPVRHNNLARIVADVKYEELDSPTKITIYADKVNLQKLTQEQIEEHIKNQLEKVNIKPGTEIYSLHTSFSYPETNTLKDFDFGNILIEANLPYCLHIPDHYEIKVILPEKNIEALVTFRKFWTLRAKTDEGMSDNFDLVADNTPLFFKKSTVLGPVLPFKSEEGWDSLSKGINAEKMNDQNGTFRYTMVYIQLKLSLNESETKQIGGNADSLLNKIQETCLTIINSIIDNYRVVTNEAYVRRLGNLKTNLIYFLPQNQGFYLISLNTATAKMNIPLNDVKKLASLLNSGNRPDTYKLLQLDARDSLRSGDYTLAIVESFQALEIYLENYLTSGFKAKNTTESDYKKILDTNWKTKDRLNMVLNMIKGVSLNNQTQIWNSWCTRYDRTRKEVIHLGREATLSETQETIEINEKVINWLSGL
;
A
#
# COMPACT_ATOMS: atom_id res chain seq x y z
N MET A 1 -17.74 4.56 32.14
CA MET A 1 -16.63 5.31 31.54
C MET A 1 -15.47 5.23 32.53
N GLY A 2 -14.26 4.96 32.07
CA GLY A 2 -13.07 5.39 32.80
C GLY A 2 -12.77 6.82 32.35
N ASP A 3 -12.51 7.73 33.29
CA ASP A 3 -11.96 9.04 32.93
C ASP A 3 -10.59 8.87 32.25
N PRO A 4 -10.15 9.83 31.43
CA PRO A 4 -8.79 9.85 30.91
C PRO A 4 -7.80 10.09 32.05
N VAL A 5 -7.38 9.01 32.71
CA VAL A 5 -6.43 9.04 33.84
C VAL A 5 -5.10 9.61 33.35
N ARG A 6 -4.85 10.88 33.66
CA ARG A 6 -3.48 11.40 33.69
C ARG A 6 -2.74 10.61 34.75
N HIS A 7 -1.89 9.67 34.33
CA HIS A 7 -1.04 8.89 35.23
C HIS A 7 0.11 9.74 35.82
N ASN A 8 -0.25 10.81 36.54
CA ASN A 8 0.68 11.63 37.33
C ASN A 8 1.34 10.83 38.47
N ASN A 9 0.80 9.63 38.75
CA ASN A 9 1.27 8.67 39.75
C ASN A 9 1.91 7.42 39.12
N LEU A 10 2.68 7.54 38.04
CA LEU A 10 3.57 6.44 37.64
C LEU A 10 4.80 6.39 38.55
N ALA A 11 5.11 5.21 39.06
CA ALA A 11 6.47 4.87 39.47
C ALA A 11 7.24 4.39 38.24
N ARG A 12 8.46 4.90 38.08
CA ARG A 12 9.44 4.37 37.13
C ARG A 12 10.38 3.44 37.90
N ILE A 13 10.40 2.16 37.54
CA ILE A 13 11.34 1.18 38.07
C ILE A 13 12.29 0.79 36.93
N VAL A 14 13.58 0.67 37.21
CA VAL A 14 14.59 0.27 36.23
C VAL A 14 15.27 -0.99 36.73
N ALA A 15 15.28 -2.04 35.91
CA ALA A 15 15.94 -3.30 36.18
C ALA A 15 17.03 -3.55 35.14
N ASP A 16 18.23 -3.92 35.59
CA ASP A 16 19.29 -4.46 34.74
C ASP A 16 19.06 -5.97 34.59
N VAL A 17 18.56 -6.39 33.43
CA VAL A 17 18.15 -7.78 33.16
C VAL A 17 19.17 -8.44 32.25
N LYS A 18 19.88 -9.46 32.74
CA LYS A 18 20.72 -10.30 31.90
C LYS A 18 19.89 -11.43 31.28
N TYR A 19 19.72 -11.36 29.97
CA TYR A 19 19.28 -12.48 29.16
C TYR A 19 20.50 -13.38 28.85
N GLU A 20 20.31 -14.69 28.76
CA GLU A 20 21.40 -15.65 28.49
C GLU A 20 22.10 -15.39 27.15
N GLU A 21 21.36 -14.79 26.22
CA GLU A 21 21.73 -14.53 24.83
C GLU A 21 22.45 -13.18 24.61
N LEU A 22 22.80 -12.45 25.68
CA LEU A 22 23.50 -11.17 25.62
C LEU A 22 24.74 -11.15 26.54
N ASP A 23 25.85 -10.63 26.01
CA ASP A 23 27.10 -10.47 26.75
C ASP A 23 26.98 -9.47 27.92
N SER A 24 26.01 -8.56 27.87
CA SER A 24 25.77 -7.51 28.87
C SER A 24 24.29 -7.42 29.30
N PRO A 25 23.99 -7.01 30.55
CA PRO A 25 22.62 -6.78 31.01
C PRO A 25 21.95 -5.63 30.23
N THR A 26 20.66 -5.80 29.94
CA THR A 26 19.84 -4.78 29.27
C THR A 26 18.96 -4.05 30.29
N LYS A 27 18.91 -2.71 30.19
CA LYS A 27 18.10 -1.86 31.08
C LYS A 27 16.65 -1.80 30.66
N ILE A 28 15.81 -2.58 31.34
CA ILE A 28 14.36 -2.54 31.17
C ILE A 28 13.79 -1.49 32.12
N THR A 29 13.00 -0.56 31.58
CA THR A 29 12.23 0.41 32.38
C THR A 29 10.78 -0.03 32.45
N ILE A 30 10.29 -0.31 33.67
CA ILE A 30 8.90 -0.65 33.96
C ILE A 30 8.19 0.62 34.47
N TYR A 31 7.00 0.88 33.94
CA TYR A 31 6.10 1.93 34.40
C TYR A 31 4.87 1.30 35.04
N ALA A 32 4.62 1.61 36.32
CA ALA A 32 3.54 1.00 37.09
C ALA A 32 2.84 2.03 37.98
N ASP A 33 1.58 1.76 38.35
CA ASP A 33 0.80 2.65 39.23
C ASP A 33 1.37 2.67 40.65
N LYS A 34 1.90 3.84 41.04
CA LYS A 34 2.46 4.12 42.36
C LYS A 34 1.45 3.87 43.48
N VAL A 35 0.15 4.10 43.26
CA VAL A 35 -0.91 3.89 44.26
C VAL A 35 -1.14 2.40 44.52
N ASN A 36 -0.89 1.54 43.54
CA ASN A 36 -0.98 0.09 43.72
C ASN A 36 0.33 -0.50 44.27
N LEU A 37 1.50 0.00 43.83
CA LEU A 37 2.79 -0.35 44.44
C LEU A 37 2.84 0.00 45.94
N GLN A 38 2.29 1.16 46.35
CA GLN A 38 2.22 1.58 47.76
C GLN A 38 1.35 0.67 48.66
N LYS A 39 0.62 -0.31 48.10
CA LYS A 39 -0.16 -1.30 48.85
C LYS A 39 0.58 -2.64 49.01
N LEU A 40 1.72 -2.81 48.35
CA LEU A 40 2.50 -4.04 48.31
C LEU A 40 3.75 -3.91 49.20
N THR A 41 4.21 -5.02 49.78
CA THR A 41 5.55 -5.06 50.39
C THR A 41 6.63 -4.98 49.32
N GLN A 42 7.87 -4.63 49.69
CA GLN A 42 8.96 -4.57 48.73
C GLN A 42 9.23 -5.95 48.09
N GLU A 43 9.15 -7.03 48.87
CA GLU A 43 9.23 -8.42 48.37
C GLU A 43 8.15 -8.72 47.32
N GLN A 44 6.90 -8.29 47.56
CA GLN A 44 5.81 -8.45 46.59
C GLN A 44 6.01 -7.62 45.32
N ILE A 45 6.64 -6.45 45.41
CA ILE A 45 7.00 -5.63 44.24
C ILE A 45 8.08 -6.33 43.42
N GLU A 46 9.13 -6.83 44.09
CA GLU A 46 10.25 -7.54 43.45
C GLU A 46 9.79 -8.87 42.81
N GLU A 47 8.94 -9.63 43.50
CA GLU A 47 8.29 -10.83 42.96
C GLU A 47 7.37 -10.50 41.77
N HIS A 48 6.58 -9.42 41.84
CA HIS A 48 5.70 -9.01 40.74
C HIS A 48 6.52 -8.57 39.50
N ILE A 49 7.62 -7.86 39.70
CA ILE A 49 8.56 -7.48 38.64
C ILE A 49 9.19 -8.73 38.01
N LYS A 50 9.71 -9.66 38.82
CA LYS A 50 10.29 -10.93 38.36
C LYS A 50 9.28 -11.73 37.51
N ASN A 51 8.05 -11.87 38.01
CA ASN A 51 6.94 -12.52 37.30
C ASN A 51 6.45 -11.77 36.04
N GLN A 52 6.84 -10.51 35.82
CA GLN A 52 6.63 -9.82 34.54
C GLN A 52 7.82 -10.00 33.59
N LEU A 53 9.05 -9.87 34.10
CA LEU A 53 10.28 -10.01 33.31
C LEU A 53 10.45 -11.42 32.73
N GLU A 54 10.04 -12.46 33.46
CA GLU A 54 9.98 -13.85 32.97
C GLU A 54 8.99 -14.06 31.81
N LYS A 55 8.18 -13.06 31.47
CA LYS A 55 7.23 -13.06 30.33
C LYS A 55 7.67 -12.16 29.17
N VAL A 56 8.83 -11.49 29.29
CA VAL A 56 9.34 -10.54 28.30
C VAL A 56 10.61 -11.08 27.67
N ASN A 57 10.52 -11.50 26.40
CA ASN A 57 11.68 -11.86 25.59
C ASN A 57 12.18 -10.64 24.79
N ILE A 58 13.51 -10.50 24.65
CA ILE A 58 14.19 -9.49 23.83
C ILE A 58 14.20 -9.81 22.33
N LYS A 59 13.84 -11.04 21.95
CA LYS A 59 13.65 -11.50 20.57
C LYS A 59 12.25 -12.09 20.39
N PRO A 60 11.72 -12.16 19.15
CA PRO A 60 10.48 -12.89 18.88
C PRO A 60 10.62 -14.36 19.32
N GLY A 61 9.75 -14.84 20.21
CA GLY A 61 9.88 -16.18 20.79
C GLY A 61 9.59 -17.34 19.82
N THR A 62 9.07 -17.06 18.63
CA THR A 62 8.84 -18.02 17.54
C THR A 62 8.74 -17.23 16.23
N GLU A 63 9.50 -17.62 15.21
CA GLU A 63 9.47 -17.03 13.87
C GLU A 63 9.19 -18.13 12.84
N ILE A 64 8.02 -18.09 12.21
CA ILE A 64 7.60 -19.05 11.17
C ILE A 64 7.39 -18.27 9.88
N TYR A 65 8.39 -18.28 9.02
CA TYR A 65 8.43 -17.41 7.84
C TYR A 65 7.52 -17.87 6.69
N SER A 66 7.23 -19.18 6.59
CA SER A 66 6.14 -19.72 5.78
C SER A 66 5.80 -21.16 6.17
N LEU A 67 4.59 -21.61 5.84
CA LEU A 67 4.24 -23.02 5.78
C LEU A 67 3.36 -23.23 4.54
N HIS A 68 3.71 -24.22 3.70
CA HIS A 68 2.87 -24.65 2.59
C HIS A 68 2.46 -26.12 2.76
N THR A 69 1.21 -26.44 2.40
CA THR A 69 0.66 -27.80 2.48
C THR A 69 0.20 -28.24 1.10
N SER A 70 0.80 -29.30 0.55
CA SER A 70 0.45 -29.86 -0.75
C SER A 70 -0.71 -30.87 -0.68
N PHE A 71 -1.52 -30.94 -1.74
CA PHE A 71 -2.59 -31.92 -1.91
C PHE A 71 -2.83 -32.25 -3.39
N SER A 72 -3.69 -33.23 -3.67
CA SER A 72 -4.20 -33.60 -5.00
C SER A 72 -5.69 -33.94 -4.91
N TYR A 73 -6.42 -33.89 -6.04
CA TYR A 73 -7.81 -34.36 -6.07
C TYR A 73 -7.85 -35.86 -6.43
N PRO A 74 -8.73 -36.66 -5.80
CA PRO A 74 -8.92 -38.07 -6.18
C PRO A 74 -9.39 -38.26 -7.63
N GLU A 75 -10.15 -37.30 -8.16
CA GLU A 75 -10.58 -37.26 -9.55
C GLU A 75 -9.84 -36.15 -10.31
N THR A 76 -9.13 -36.51 -11.39
CA THR A 76 -8.40 -35.53 -12.22
C THR A 76 -9.29 -34.48 -12.88
N ASN A 77 -10.61 -34.75 -12.94
CA ASN A 77 -11.58 -33.93 -13.65
C ASN A 77 -12.31 -32.94 -12.72
N THR A 78 -11.95 -32.86 -11.43
CA THR A 78 -12.60 -31.96 -10.44
C THR A 78 -12.54 -30.48 -10.86
N LEU A 79 -11.50 -30.07 -11.61
CA LEU A 79 -11.33 -28.70 -12.11
C LEU A 79 -11.51 -28.57 -13.64
N LYS A 80 -12.23 -29.50 -14.29
CA LYS A 80 -12.47 -29.51 -15.74
C LYS A 80 -13.05 -28.20 -16.31
N ASP A 81 -13.74 -27.42 -15.48
CA ASP A 81 -14.43 -26.19 -15.85
C ASP A 81 -13.49 -24.95 -15.79
N PHE A 82 -12.21 -25.16 -15.42
CA PHE A 82 -11.12 -24.19 -15.49
C PHE A 82 -10.19 -24.56 -16.68
N ASP A 83 -10.55 -24.09 -17.88
CA ASP A 83 -9.87 -24.47 -19.14
C ASP A 83 -8.75 -23.49 -19.59
N PHE A 84 -8.54 -22.39 -18.86
CA PHE A 84 -7.62 -21.33 -19.28
C PHE A 84 -6.19 -21.54 -18.79
N GLY A 85 -5.36 -22.22 -19.59
CA GLY A 85 -3.92 -22.32 -19.36
C GLY A 85 -3.51 -23.60 -18.64
N ASN A 86 -2.72 -23.49 -17.56
CA ASN A 86 -2.23 -24.66 -16.81
C ASN A 86 -2.10 -24.47 -15.28
N ILE A 87 -2.29 -23.25 -14.77
CA ILE A 87 -2.21 -22.95 -13.33
C ILE A 87 -3.45 -22.16 -12.92
N LEU A 88 -4.12 -22.63 -11.86
CA LEU A 88 -5.18 -21.93 -11.14
C LEU A 88 -4.63 -21.37 -9.83
N ILE A 89 -4.98 -20.13 -9.50
CA ILE A 89 -4.54 -19.44 -8.29
C ILE A 89 -5.77 -18.81 -7.61
N GLU A 90 -5.90 -18.98 -6.30
CA GLU A 90 -6.86 -18.21 -5.49
C GLU A 90 -6.11 -17.16 -4.66
N ALA A 91 -6.54 -15.91 -4.74
CA ALA A 91 -6.00 -14.85 -3.89
C ALA A 91 -7.08 -13.92 -3.34
N ASN A 92 -6.87 -13.45 -2.12
CA ASN A 92 -7.74 -12.50 -1.44
C ASN A 92 -7.17 -11.08 -1.53
N LEU A 93 -8.00 -10.15 -2.00
CA LEU A 93 -7.69 -8.72 -2.01
C LEU A 93 -8.22 -8.08 -0.72
N PRO A 94 -7.50 -7.13 -0.09
CA PRO A 94 -7.97 -6.41 1.10
C PRO A 94 -9.01 -5.33 0.76
N TYR A 95 -9.61 -5.38 -0.43
CA TYR A 95 -10.54 -4.38 -0.95
C TYR A 95 -11.79 -5.06 -1.48
N CYS A 96 -12.96 -4.42 -1.34
CA CYS A 96 -14.12 -4.75 -2.17
C CYS A 96 -13.94 -4.02 -3.51
N LEU A 97 -13.57 -4.74 -4.55
CA LEU A 97 -13.67 -4.24 -5.93
C LEU A 97 -15.14 -4.40 -6.35
N HIS A 98 -15.79 -3.31 -6.73
CA HIS A 98 -17.23 -3.28 -7.05
C HIS A 98 -17.55 -3.85 -8.45
N ILE A 99 -16.82 -4.89 -8.86
CA ILE A 99 -16.98 -5.68 -10.09
C ILE A 99 -18.08 -6.74 -9.85
N PRO A 100 -18.90 -7.15 -10.83
CA PRO A 100 -19.94 -8.15 -10.61
C PRO A 100 -19.39 -9.53 -10.18
N ASP A 101 -20.16 -10.26 -9.36
CA ASP A 101 -19.78 -11.62 -8.91
C ASP A 101 -19.75 -12.58 -10.11
N HIS A 102 -18.74 -13.45 -10.16
CA HIS A 102 -18.43 -14.34 -11.29
C HIS A 102 -18.13 -13.63 -12.63
N TYR A 103 -17.89 -12.33 -12.65
CA TYR A 103 -17.44 -11.64 -13.87
C TYR A 103 -15.99 -11.99 -14.21
N GLU A 104 -15.69 -12.11 -15.51
CA GLU A 104 -14.38 -12.54 -16.00
C GLU A 104 -13.67 -11.46 -16.82
N ILE A 105 -12.39 -11.23 -16.55
CA ILE A 105 -11.56 -10.27 -17.26
C ILE A 105 -10.28 -10.95 -17.73
N LYS A 106 -10.01 -10.88 -19.03
CA LYS A 106 -8.73 -11.29 -19.61
C LYS A 106 -7.69 -10.19 -19.41
N VAL A 107 -6.60 -10.50 -18.72
CA VAL A 107 -5.45 -9.62 -18.50
C VAL A 107 -4.29 -10.05 -19.38
N ILE A 108 -3.71 -9.09 -20.11
CA ILE A 108 -2.58 -9.31 -21.01
C ILE A 108 -1.49 -8.30 -20.63
N LEU A 109 -0.27 -8.78 -20.37
CA LEU A 109 0.91 -7.95 -20.04
C LEU A 109 2.02 -8.27 -21.07
N PRO A 110 2.02 -7.61 -22.24
CA PRO A 110 2.92 -7.95 -23.35
C PRO A 110 4.41 -7.85 -22.97
N GLU A 111 4.78 -6.89 -22.12
CA GLU A 111 6.17 -6.68 -21.67
C GLU A 111 6.68 -7.74 -20.69
N LYS A 112 5.79 -8.65 -20.25
CA LYS A 112 6.12 -9.84 -19.47
C LYS A 112 5.75 -11.15 -20.19
N ASN A 113 5.13 -11.07 -21.36
CA ASN A 113 4.51 -12.20 -22.06
C ASN A 113 3.56 -13.02 -21.14
N ILE A 114 2.75 -12.32 -20.33
CA ILE A 114 1.74 -12.94 -19.46
C ILE A 114 0.36 -12.78 -20.09
N GLU A 115 -0.40 -13.87 -20.08
CA GLU A 115 -1.81 -13.91 -20.45
C GLU A 115 -2.58 -14.69 -19.36
N ALA A 116 -3.62 -14.08 -18.80
CA ALA A 116 -4.40 -14.62 -17.70
C ALA A 116 -5.90 -14.32 -17.85
N LEU A 117 -6.75 -15.20 -17.34
CA LEU A 117 -8.18 -14.99 -17.16
C LEU A 117 -8.46 -14.86 -15.67
N VAL A 118 -9.13 -13.78 -15.27
CA VAL A 118 -9.40 -13.47 -13.85
C VAL A 118 -10.90 -13.41 -13.61
N THR A 119 -11.39 -14.36 -12.82
CA THR A 119 -12.80 -14.45 -12.38
C THR A 119 -12.91 -13.81 -10.99
N PHE A 120 -13.77 -12.78 -10.87
CA PHE A 120 -13.93 -12.01 -9.64
C PHE A 120 -15.06 -12.58 -8.77
N ARG A 121 -14.87 -12.58 -7.45
CA ARG A 121 -15.92 -12.93 -6.48
C ARG A 121 -15.92 -12.00 -5.27
N LYS A 122 -17.10 -11.75 -4.67
CA LYS A 122 -17.29 -10.84 -3.53
C LYS A 122 -17.82 -11.58 -2.31
N PHE A 123 -17.07 -11.51 -1.21
CA PHE A 123 -17.38 -12.23 0.03
C PHE A 123 -17.67 -11.27 1.18
N TRP A 124 -18.79 -11.49 1.85
CA TRP A 124 -19.12 -10.87 3.14
C TRP A 124 -18.32 -11.52 4.28
N THR A 125 -17.85 -10.71 5.25
CA THR A 125 -17.14 -11.20 6.44
C THR A 125 -18.09 -11.49 7.60
N LEU A 126 -17.57 -12.02 8.71
CA LEU A 126 -18.33 -12.18 9.96
C LEU A 126 -18.76 -10.84 10.61
N ARG A 127 -18.25 -9.68 10.16
CA ARG A 127 -18.77 -8.35 10.56
C ARG A 127 -20.02 -7.95 9.79
N ALA A 128 -20.27 -8.54 8.62
CA ALA A 128 -21.46 -8.38 7.79
C ALA A 128 -22.65 -9.28 8.26
N LYS A 129 -22.75 -9.47 9.57
CA LYS A 129 -23.79 -10.23 10.26
C LYS A 129 -24.10 -9.60 11.61
N THR A 130 -25.39 -9.49 11.95
CA THR A 130 -25.90 -9.12 13.27
C THR A 130 -26.79 -10.23 13.83
N ASP A 131 -27.38 -10.02 14.99
CA ASP A 131 -28.35 -10.97 15.56
C ASP A 131 -29.72 -10.89 14.86
N GLU A 132 -29.93 -9.87 14.02
CA GLU A 132 -31.13 -9.68 13.17
C GLU A 132 -31.04 -10.41 11.82
N GLY A 133 -29.84 -10.85 11.41
CA GLY A 133 -29.62 -11.45 10.08
C GLY A 133 -28.18 -11.29 9.55
N MET A 134 -28.01 -11.56 8.26
CA MET A 134 -26.73 -11.49 7.53
C MET A 134 -26.93 -10.74 6.21
N SER A 135 -25.86 -10.16 5.65
CA SER A 135 -25.93 -9.48 4.35
C SER A 135 -26.41 -10.40 3.22
N ASP A 136 -27.09 -9.80 2.25
CA ASP A 136 -27.61 -10.46 1.06
C ASP A 136 -26.50 -10.78 0.05
N ASN A 137 -26.53 -11.99 -0.53
CA ASN A 137 -25.57 -12.45 -1.55
C ASN A 137 -26.01 -12.14 -2.99
N PHE A 138 -27.16 -11.52 -3.23
CA PHE A 138 -27.56 -11.16 -4.58
C PHE A 138 -26.70 -10.00 -5.10
N ASP A 139 -26.36 -10.05 -6.39
CA ASP A 139 -25.55 -9.04 -7.05
C ASP A 139 -26.29 -8.54 -8.29
N LEU A 140 -26.50 -7.23 -8.36
CA LEU A 140 -27.30 -6.58 -9.40
C LEU A 140 -26.50 -5.40 -9.95
N VAL A 141 -26.50 -5.25 -11.28
CA VAL A 141 -25.82 -4.17 -12.00
C VAL A 141 -26.85 -3.34 -12.76
N ALA A 142 -26.57 -2.05 -12.93
CA ALA A 142 -27.32 -1.15 -13.79
C ALA A 142 -26.34 -0.29 -14.60
N ASP A 143 -26.60 -0.16 -15.91
CA ASP A 143 -25.64 0.30 -16.92
C ASP A 143 -24.94 1.63 -16.61
N ASN A 144 -25.64 2.54 -15.92
CA ASN A 144 -25.22 3.92 -15.75
C ASN A 144 -25.10 4.39 -14.29
N THR A 145 -25.56 3.62 -13.29
CA THR A 145 -25.72 4.11 -11.91
C THR A 145 -25.38 3.02 -10.90
N PRO A 146 -24.62 3.32 -9.82
CA PRO A 146 -24.42 2.37 -8.72
C PRO A 146 -25.76 1.96 -8.10
N LEU A 147 -25.90 0.67 -7.79
CA LEU A 147 -27.01 0.17 -6.98
C LEU A 147 -26.56 0.02 -5.53
N PHE A 148 -27.48 0.28 -4.60
CA PHE A 148 -27.25 0.19 -3.16
C PHE A 148 -28.36 -0.64 -2.50
N PHE A 149 -28.02 -1.36 -1.43
CA PHE A 149 -28.99 -2.14 -0.67
C PHE A 149 -30.03 -1.22 0.00
N LYS A 150 -31.32 -1.47 -0.26
CA LYS A 150 -32.44 -0.66 0.26
C LYS A 150 -32.61 -0.73 1.79
N LYS A 151 -32.12 -1.81 2.42
CA LYS A 151 -32.02 -1.96 3.87
C LYS A 151 -30.57 -2.26 4.20
N SER A 152 -29.96 -1.39 4.99
CA SER A 152 -28.68 -1.63 5.66
C SER A 152 -28.82 -1.26 7.13
N THR A 153 -28.30 -2.12 8.01
CA THR A 153 -28.23 -1.89 9.46
C THR A 153 -26.77 -1.75 9.82
N VAL A 154 -26.39 -0.69 10.54
CA VAL A 154 -25.06 -0.54 11.13
C VAL A 154 -25.21 -0.48 12.65
N LEU A 155 -24.81 -1.56 13.31
CA LEU A 155 -24.59 -1.58 14.75
C LEU A 155 -23.19 -0.99 14.98
N GLY A 156 -23.16 0.33 15.18
CA GLY A 156 -21.94 1.07 15.51
C GLY A 156 -21.40 0.73 16.91
N PRO A 157 -20.25 1.32 17.30
CA PRO A 157 -19.62 1.06 18.60
C PRO A 157 -20.60 1.16 19.77
N VAL A 158 -20.55 0.16 20.65
CA VAL A 158 -21.15 0.26 21.99
C VAL A 158 -20.43 1.38 22.74
N LEU A 159 -21.18 2.41 23.12
CA LEU A 159 -20.66 3.51 23.94
C LEU A 159 -21.10 3.33 25.41
N PRO A 160 -20.19 3.50 26.39
CA PRO A 160 -18.77 3.83 26.22
C PRO A 160 -17.93 2.64 25.72
N PHE A 161 -17.00 2.93 24.82
CA PHE A 161 -16.02 2.00 24.26
C PHE A 161 -15.18 1.34 25.37
N LYS A 162 -14.89 0.03 25.24
CA LYS A 162 -14.01 -0.70 26.16
C LYS A 162 -12.59 -0.78 25.62
N SER A 163 -11.61 -0.52 26.49
CA SER A 163 -10.18 -0.55 26.15
C SER A 163 -9.70 -1.91 25.63
N GLU A 164 -10.34 -2.99 26.06
CA GLU A 164 -9.98 -4.37 25.74
C GLU A 164 -10.43 -4.80 24.33
N GLU A 165 -11.34 -4.03 23.70
CA GLU A 165 -11.91 -4.36 22.38
C GLU A 165 -11.03 -3.93 21.19
N GLY A 166 -9.95 -3.16 21.45
CA GLY A 166 -8.99 -2.74 20.43
C GLY A 166 -9.43 -1.51 19.62
N TRP A 167 -8.46 -0.80 19.05
CA TRP A 167 -8.63 0.57 18.53
C TRP A 167 -9.60 0.72 17.33
N ASP A 168 -9.85 -0.34 16.56
CA ASP A 168 -10.89 -0.36 15.52
C ASP A 168 -12.20 -0.91 16.11
N SER A 169 -13.06 0.01 16.54
CA SER A 169 -14.38 -0.25 17.15
C SER A 169 -15.16 -1.38 16.46
N LEU A 170 -15.60 -2.36 17.25
CA LEU A 170 -16.35 -3.56 16.83
C LEU A 170 -17.73 -3.25 16.24
N SER A 171 -17.72 -2.68 15.03
CA SER A 171 -18.92 -2.37 14.25
C SER A 171 -19.37 -3.61 13.49
N LYS A 172 -20.66 -3.95 13.59
CA LYS A 172 -21.32 -5.00 12.82
C LYS A 172 -22.41 -4.39 11.94
N GLY A 173 -22.83 -5.09 10.90
CA GLY A 173 -23.94 -4.63 10.08
C GLY A 173 -24.49 -5.67 9.13
N ILE A 174 -25.65 -5.37 8.56
CA ILE A 174 -26.26 -6.09 7.44
C ILE A 174 -26.25 -5.14 6.25
N ASN A 175 -25.82 -5.63 5.08
CA ASN A 175 -25.75 -4.87 3.83
C ASN A 175 -24.97 -3.55 3.97
N ALA A 176 -23.98 -3.55 4.85
CA ALA A 176 -23.13 -2.41 5.15
C ALA A 176 -21.69 -2.74 4.76
N GLU A 177 -21.04 -1.81 4.07
CA GLU A 177 -19.61 -1.81 3.80
C GLU A 177 -19.01 -0.63 4.59
N LYS A 178 -17.77 -0.74 5.07
CA LYS A 178 -17.16 0.40 5.80
C LYS A 178 -17.05 1.51 4.77
N MET A 179 -17.71 2.65 4.99
CA MET A 179 -17.38 3.86 4.24
C MET A 179 -15.89 4.00 4.37
N ASN A 180 -15.22 3.91 3.23
CA ASN A 180 -13.79 3.91 3.17
C ASN A 180 -13.12 2.67 3.85
N ASP A 181 -13.12 1.48 3.23
CA ASP A 181 -12.49 0.21 3.68
C ASP A 181 -11.17 -0.18 2.95
N GLN A 182 -9.98 -0.09 3.58
CA GLN A 182 -8.71 -0.63 3.00
C GLN A 182 -8.41 -2.09 3.40
N ASN A 183 -9.25 -2.74 4.21
CA ASN A 183 -8.93 -4.06 4.80
C ASN A 183 -10.03 -5.11 4.59
N GLY A 184 -11.03 -4.81 3.76
CA GLY A 184 -12.17 -5.70 3.49
C GLY A 184 -13.03 -6.00 4.72
N THR A 185 -13.09 -5.04 5.67
CA THR A 185 -13.68 -5.15 7.01
C THR A 185 -15.04 -5.84 7.00
N PHE A 186 -15.94 -5.44 6.11
CA PHE A 186 -17.27 -6.04 5.95
C PHE A 186 -17.39 -6.92 4.70
N ARG A 187 -16.71 -6.54 3.61
CA ARG A 187 -16.75 -7.26 2.33
C ARG A 187 -15.41 -7.11 1.63
N TYR A 188 -14.98 -8.17 0.95
CA TYR A 188 -13.73 -8.19 0.20
C TYR A 188 -13.89 -8.95 -1.12
N THR A 189 -12.97 -8.70 -2.04
CA THR A 189 -12.89 -9.41 -3.32
C THR A 189 -11.88 -10.55 -3.23
N MET A 190 -12.33 -11.73 -3.63
CA MET A 190 -11.48 -12.87 -3.95
C MET A 190 -11.36 -12.98 -5.47
N VAL A 191 -10.21 -13.44 -5.95
CA VAL A 191 -9.98 -13.67 -7.38
C VAL A 191 -9.55 -15.11 -7.61
N TYR A 192 -10.09 -15.72 -8.67
CA TYR A 192 -9.49 -16.87 -9.31
C TYR A 192 -8.70 -16.38 -10.52
N ILE A 193 -7.40 -16.64 -10.55
CA ILE A 193 -6.53 -16.33 -11.69
C ILE A 193 -6.14 -17.64 -12.35
N GLN A 194 -6.64 -17.84 -13.57
CA GLN A 194 -6.20 -18.89 -14.46
C GLN A 194 -5.12 -18.31 -15.38
N LEU A 195 -3.95 -18.95 -15.47
CA LEU A 195 -2.87 -18.47 -16.34
C LEU A 195 -2.06 -19.60 -16.97
N LYS A 196 -1.30 -19.25 -18.02
CA LYS A 196 -0.41 -20.16 -18.73
C LYS A 196 1.06 -19.81 -18.48
N LEU A 197 1.77 -20.66 -17.75
CA LEU A 197 3.23 -20.60 -17.60
C LEU A 197 3.89 -21.76 -18.35
N SER A 198 4.88 -21.44 -19.20
CA SER A 198 5.75 -22.42 -19.84
C SER A 198 6.76 -22.98 -18.84
N LEU A 199 6.38 -24.02 -18.11
CA LEU A 199 7.24 -24.73 -17.17
C LEU A 199 8.20 -25.66 -17.92
N ASN A 200 9.46 -25.72 -17.49
CA ASN A 200 10.43 -26.69 -17.99
C ASN A 200 10.39 -28.02 -17.20
N GLU A 201 11.08 -29.06 -17.67
CA GLU A 201 11.09 -30.37 -16.99
C GLU A 201 11.61 -30.33 -15.55
N SER A 202 12.59 -29.47 -15.25
CA SER A 202 13.14 -29.32 -13.90
C SER A 202 12.14 -28.63 -12.95
N GLU A 203 11.49 -27.55 -13.40
CA GLU A 203 10.40 -26.91 -12.65
C GLU A 203 9.26 -27.91 -12.40
N THR A 204 8.90 -28.71 -13.41
CA THR A 204 7.85 -29.73 -13.31
C THR A 204 8.19 -30.84 -12.31
N LYS A 205 9.46 -31.25 -12.22
CA LYS A 205 9.94 -32.26 -11.25
C LYS A 205 10.10 -31.69 -9.84
N GLN A 206 10.32 -30.38 -9.70
CA GLN A 206 10.49 -29.71 -8.40
C GLN A 206 9.20 -29.59 -7.58
N ILE A 207 8.02 -29.66 -8.22
CA ILE A 207 6.69 -29.62 -7.58
C ILE A 207 6.54 -30.72 -6.49
N GLY A 208 7.27 -31.82 -6.60
CA GLY A 208 7.26 -32.91 -5.60
C GLY A 208 8.31 -32.82 -4.48
N GLY A 209 9.21 -31.83 -4.44
CA GLY A 209 10.35 -31.87 -3.51
C GLY A 209 11.01 -30.55 -3.07
N ASN A 210 10.93 -29.46 -3.85
CA ASN A 210 11.27 -28.11 -3.40
C ASN A 210 10.65 -27.10 -4.38
N ALA A 211 9.45 -26.61 -4.06
CA ALA A 211 8.65 -25.80 -4.96
C ALA A 211 8.81 -24.27 -4.75
N ASP A 212 9.52 -23.82 -3.71
CA ASP A 212 9.44 -22.44 -3.22
C ASP A 212 9.83 -21.38 -4.26
N SER A 213 10.85 -21.64 -5.08
CA SER A 213 11.25 -20.70 -6.15
C SER A 213 10.17 -20.55 -7.24
N LEU A 214 9.44 -21.62 -7.55
CA LEU A 214 8.33 -21.63 -8.50
C LEU A 214 7.07 -21.00 -7.88
N LEU A 215 6.76 -21.30 -6.61
CA LEU A 215 5.64 -20.69 -5.88
C LEU A 215 5.84 -19.17 -5.75
N ASN A 216 7.04 -18.71 -5.35
CA ASN A 216 7.39 -17.28 -5.30
C ASN A 216 7.25 -16.61 -6.68
N LYS A 217 7.80 -17.21 -7.74
CA LYS A 217 7.65 -16.73 -9.14
C LYS A 217 6.18 -16.62 -9.57
N ILE A 218 5.33 -17.55 -9.15
CA ILE A 218 3.88 -17.50 -9.40
C ILE A 218 3.22 -16.41 -8.54
N GLN A 219 3.60 -16.22 -7.29
CA GLN A 219 3.10 -15.14 -6.43
C GLN A 219 3.50 -13.76 -6.96
N GLU A 220 4.72 -13.56 -7.46
CA GLU A 220 5.15 -12.31 -8.13
C GLU A 220 4.37 -12.07 -9.42
N THR A 221 4.10 -13.12 -10.21
CA THR A 221 3.29 -13.07 -11.43
C THR A 221 1.85 -12.67 -11.08
N CYS A 222 1.27 -13.31 -10.08
CA CYS A 222 -0.07 -13.06 -9.53
C CYS A 222 -0.18 -11.63 -8.98
N LEU A 223 0.81 -11.18 -8.20
CA LEU A 223 0.92 -9.81 -7.69
C LEU A 223 1.07 -8.79 -8.83
N THR A 224 1.74 -9.13 -9.93
CA THR A 224 1.86 -8.26 -11.10
C THR A 224 0.54 -8.16 -11.87
N ILE A 225 -0.16 -9.29 -12.07
CA ILE A 225 -1.52 -9.31 -12.65
C ILE A 225 -2.49 -8.50 -11.77
N ILE A 226 -2.43 -8.68 -10.45
CA ILE A 226 -3.32 -7.99 -9.51
C ILE A 226 -2.95 -6.54 -9.28
N ASN A 227 -1.68 -6.16 -9.27
CA ASN A 227 -1.29 -4.75 -9.32
C ASN A 227 -1.59 -4.13 -10.68
N SER A 228 -1.65 -4.89 -11.77
CA SER A 228 -2.26 -4.41 -13.01
C SER A 228 -3.79 -4.37 -12.94
N ILE A 229 -4.48 -5.18 -12.13
CA ILE A 229 -5.92 -5.04 -11.86
C ILE A 229 -6.21 -3.93 -10.85
N ILE A 230 -5.25 -3.51 -10.02
CA ILE A 230 -5.39 -2.45 -9.01
C ILE A 230 -4.89 -1.09 -9.54
N ASP A 231 -3.86 -1.05 -10.37
CA ASP A 231 -3.63 0.07 -11.28
C ASP A 231 -4.79 0.14 -12.26
N ASN A 232 -5.11 -0.96 -12.95
CA ASN A 232 -6.45 -1.47 -13.32
C ASN A 232 -7.64 -0.77 -12.64
N TYR A 233 -7.58 -0.60 -11.31
CA TYR A 233 -8.64 -0.05 -10.47
C TYR A 233 -8.34 1.42 -10.03
N ARG A 234 -7.61 2.18 -10.89
CA ARG A 234 -7.17 3.58 -10.67
C ARG A 234 -7.28 4.68 -11.78
N VAL A 235 -7.51 4.50 -13.12
CA VAL A 235 -8.14 5.60 -13.96
C VAL A 235 -9.16 5.42 -15.28
N VAL A 236 -10.54 5.38 -15.66
CA VAL A 236 -12.14 5.45 -15.48
C VAL A 236 -13.28 4.89 -14.46
N THR A 237 -13.13 4.02 -13.44
CA THR A 237 -13.65 4.04 -12.02
C THR A 237 -13.02 5.00 -10.88
N ASN A 238 -11.88 4.72 -10.18
CA ASN A 238 -10.75 5.59 -9.60
C ASN A 238 -10.53 5.62 -8.08
N GLU A 239 -10.50 4.46 -7.44
CA GLU A 239 -10.37 4.46 -5.98
C GLU A 239 -8.87 4.59 -5.60
N ALA A 240 -8.35 5.81 -5.50
CA ALA A 240 -7.00 6.12 -5.01
C ALA A 240 -6.66 5.50 -3.63
N TYR A 241 -7.66 4.97 -2.91
CA TYR A 241 -7.50 4.16 -1.70
C TYR A 241 -7.03 2.74 -1.93
N VAL A 242 -7.44 2.14 -3.06
CA VAL A 242 -7.00 0.84 -3.52
C VAL A 242 -5.55 1.11 -3.93
N ARG A 243 -4.63 0.88 -3.00
CA ARG A 243 -3.21 1.06 -3.23
C ARG A 243 -2.68 -0.21 -3.87
N ARG A 244 -1.64 -0.10 -4.69
CA ARG A 244 -0.87 -1.28 -5.10
C ARG A 244 -0.51 -2.09 -3.87
N LEU A 245 -0.73 -3.39 -3.94
CA LEU A 245 -0.36 -4.31 -2.89
C LEU A 245 1.16 -4.46 -2.88
N GLY A 246 1.78 -4.32 -1.70
CA GLY A 246 3.19 -4.67 -1.51
C GLY A 246 3.42 -6.18 -1.48
N ASN A 247 2.39 -6.95 -1.09
CA ASN A 247 2.35 -8.41 -1.15
C ASN A 247 0.89 -8.85 -1.34
N LEU A 248 0.65 -9.95 -2.06
CA LEU A 248 -0.67 -10.50 -2.32
C LEU A 248 -0.89 -11.78 -1.51
N LYS A 249 -1.96 -11.82 -0.70
CA LYS A 249 -2.36 -13.04 0.00
C LYS A 249 -2.99 -14.03 -0.98
N THR A 250 -2.12 -14.77 -1.65
CA THR A 250 -2.45 -16.00 -2.36
C THR A 250 -2.76 -17.09 -1.33
N ASN A 251 -3.95 -17.70 -1.40
CA ASN A 251 -4.36 -18.78 -0.51
C ASN A 251 -3.97 -20.15 -1.08
N LEU A 252 -4.09 -20.30 -2.40
CA LEU A 252 -3.95 -21.56 -3.15
C LEU A 252 -3.22 -21.31 -4.47
N ILE A 253 -2.27 -22.19 -4.80
CA ILE A 253 -1.74 -22.37 -6.17
C ILE A 253 -1.98 -23.83 -6.57
N TYR A 254 -2.51 -24.07 -7.77
CA TYR A 254 -2.86 -25.40 -8.26
C TYR A 254 -2.40 -25.62 -9.71
N PHE A 255 -1.71 -26.73 -9.96
CA PHE A 255 -1.16 -27.12 -11.26
C PHE A 255 -2.07 -28.16 -11.92
N LEU A 256 -2.80 -27.77 -12.96
CA LEU A 256 -3.81 -28.60 -13.63
C LEU A 256 -3.21 -29.88 -14.25
N PRO A 257 -2.10 -29.85 -15.03
CA PRO A 257 -1.57 -31.06 -15.67
C PRO A 257 -0.94 -32.08 -14.71
N GLN A 258 -0.62 -31.66 -13.48
CA GLN A 258 0.02 -32.49 -12.45
C GLN A 258 -0.95 -32.99 -11.38
N ASN A 259 -2.22 -32.53 -11.39
CA ASN A 259 -3.21 -32.78 -10.34
C ASN A 259 -2.65 -32.45 -8.92
N GLN A 260 -1.97 -31.32 -8.74
CA GLN A 260 -1.32 -30.98 -7.48
C GLN A 260 -1.53 -29.51 -7.09
N GLY A 261 -1.99 -29.29 -5.86
CA GLY A 261 -2.24 -27.97 -5.26
C GLY A 261 -1.41 -27.72 -3.99
N PHE A 262 -1.28 -26.44 -3.63
CA PHE A 262 -0.54 -25.94 -2.47
C PHE A 262 -1.35 -24.86 -1.75
N TYR A 263 -1.73 -25.11 -0.50
CA TYR A 263 -2.21 -24.04 0.38
C TYR A 263 -1.04 -23.26 0.96
N LEU A 264 -1.11 -21.93 0.92
CA LEU A 264 -0.04 -21.03 1.37
C LEU A 264 -0.47 -20.29 2.65
N ILE A 265 0.08 -20.68 3.80
CA ILE A 265 -0.29 -20.12 5.10
C ILE A 265 0.64 -18.96 5.45
N SER A 266 0.31 -17.76 4.96
CA SER A 266 1.04 -16.52 5.28
C SER A 266 0.55 -15.90 6.60
N LEU A 267 1.37 -15.99 7.65
CA LEU A 267 1.16 -15.40 8.99
C LEU A 267 1.88 -14.05 9.17
N ASN A 268 1.59 -13.09 8.28
CA ASN A 268 2.20 -11.76 8.32
C ASN A 268 1.24 -10.73 8.96
N THR A 269 1.54 -10.23 10.16
CA THR A 269 0.64 -9.37 10.97
C THR A 269 1.26 -8.04 11.40
N ALA A 270 0.60 -6.93 11.02
CA ALA A 270 0.86 -5.55 11.46
C ALA A 270 -0.42 -4.69 11.34
N THR A 271 -0.38 -3.40 11.73
CA THR A 271 -1.55 -2.52 11.95
C THR A 271 -1.90 -1.61 10.73
N ALA A 272 -3.18 -1.29 10.46
CA ALA A 272 -3.66 -0.76 9.15
C ALA A 272 -4.68 0.45 9.17
N LYS A 273 -5.23 0.91 8.01
CA LYS A 273 -6.08 2.15 7.85
C LYS A 273 -7.19 2.13 6.74
N MET A 274 -7.54 3.30 6.12
CA MET A 274 -8.74 3.71 5.30
C MET A 274 -8.49 5.06 4.53
N ASN A 275 -9.22 5.62 3.51
CA ASN A 275 -9.75 5.23 2.14
C ASN A 275 -10.37 6.52 1.40
N ILE A 276 -11.01 6.46 0.18
CA ILE A 276 -11.55 7.63 -0.64
C ILE A 276 -12.85 7.35 -1.54
N PRO A 277 -13.50 8.32 -2.27
CA PRO A 277 -14.89 8.25 -2.89
C PRO A 277 -15.21 7.66 -4.31
N LEU A 278 -16.34 8.09 -4.94
CA LEU A 278 -17.09 7.47 -6.07
C LEU A 278 -17.20 8.24 -7.44
N ASN A 279 -16.52 9.36 -7.69
CA ASN A 279 -16.21 9.80 -9.09
C ASN A 279 -14.75 9.48 -9.45
N ASP A 280 -13.93 9.40 -8.43
CA ASP A 280 -13.15 8.26 -7.97
C ASP A 280 -13.85 6.86 -8.05
N VAL A 281 -15.09 6.72 -8.54
CA VAL A 281 -15.70 5.49 -9.15
C VAL A 281 -16.40 5.85 -10.50
N LYS A 282 -15.92 6.87 -11.25
CA LYS A 282 -16.03 7.08 -12.74
C LYS A 282 -14.78 7.69 -13.46
N LYS A 283 -13.60 7.60 -12.84
CA LYS A 283 -12.25 7.89 -13.32
C LYS A 283 -11.07 6.81 -13.21
N LEU A 284 -11.13 5.44 -12.83
CA LEU A 284 -10.47 3.94 -12.94
C LEU A 284 -10.24 3.07 -14.27
N ALA A 285 -11.17 2.57 -15.10
CA ALA A 285 -10.81 1.57 -16.16
C ALA A 285 -10.28 2.09 -17.52
N SER A 286 -10.20 3.40 -17.79
CA SER A 286 -9.98 3.95 -19.15
C SER A 286 -8.53 3.97 -19.56
N LEU A 287 -7.65 4.68 -18.83
CA LEU A 287 -6.24 4.82 -19.18
C LEU A 287 -5.48 3.50 -18.91
N LEU A 288 -6.17 2.36 -18.92
CA LEU A 288 -5.86 1.13 -18.20
C LEU A 288 -6.40 -0.09 -18.97
N ASN A 289 -7.67 -0.04 -19.40
CA ASN A 289 -8.10 -0.69 -20.64
C ASN A 289 -7.27 -0.20 -21.86
N SER A 290 -6.59 0.96 -21.73
CA SER A 290 -5.59 1.48 -22.67
C SER A 290 -4.13 1.35 -22.22
N GLY A 291 -3.84 0.71 -21.07
CA GLY A 291 -2.47 0.44 -20.59
C GLY A 291 -1.55 1.64 -20.25
N ASN A 292 -2.08 2.86 -20.09
CA ASN A 292 -1.27 4.03 -19.70
C ASN A 292 -0.90 3.98 -18.21
N ARG A 293 0.39 4.10 -17.91
CA ARG A 293 0.88 4.25 -16.53
C ARG A 293 0.81 5.71 -16.09
N PRO A 294 0.45 6.02 -14.82
CA PRO A 294 0.60 7.37 -14.28
C PRO A 294 2.07 7.82 -14.32
N ASP A 295 2.31 9.09 -14.63
CA ASP A 295 3.66 9.64 -14.64
C ASP A 295 4.29 9.63 -13.24
N THR A 296 5.55 9.22 -13.12
CA THR A 296 6.26 9.08 -11.83
C THR A 296 6.21 10.35 -10.98
N TYR A 297 6.24 11.54 -11.58
CA TYR A 297 6.16 12.81 -10.85
C TYR A 297 4.82 12.98 -10.11
N LYS A 298 3.71 12.47 -10.66
CA LYS A 298 2.38 12.53 -10.03
C LYS A 298 2.30 11.60 -8.82
N LEU A 299 3.05 10.50 -8.83
CA LEU A 299 3.17 9.61 -7.68
C LEU A 299 3.94 10.33 -6.56
N LEU A 300 5.12 10.86 -6.86
CA LEU A 300 5.93 11.61 -5.89
C LEU A 300 5.23 12.86 -5.32
N GLN A 301 4.35 13.53 -6.08
CA GLN A 301 3.48 14.59 -5.55
C GLN A 301 2.44 14.08 -4.54
N LEU A 302 1.97 12.85 -4.67
CA LEU A 302 1.06 12.22 -3.71
C LEU A 302 1.83 11.71 -2.48
N ASP A 303 3.00 11.12 -2.69
CA ASP A 303 3.88 10.62 -1.63
C ASP A 303 4.32 11.78 -0.71
N ALA A 304 4.80 12.89 -1.30
CA ALA A 304 5.13 14.14 -0.60
C ALA A 304 4.00 14.66 0.30
N ARG A 305 2.74 14.48 -0.14
CA ARG A 305 1.54 14.89 0.61
C ARG A 305 1.14 13.89 1.69
N ASP A 306 1.46 12.60 1.57
CA ASP A 306 1.24 11.60 2.63
C ASP A 306 2.33 11.72 3.71
N SER A 307 3.59 11.97 3.33
CA SER A 307 4.71 12.31 4.22
C SER A 307 4.42 13.58 5.04
N LEU A 308 3.97 14.66 4.37
CA LEU A 308 3.52 15.90 5.02
C LEU A 308 2.43 15.64 6.09
N ARG A 309 1.46 14.76 5.79
CA ARG A 309 0.35 14.42 6.70
C ARG A 309 0.75 13.46 7.81
N SER A 310 1.85 12.74 7.64
CA SER A 310 2.42 11.79 8.62
C SER A 310 3.43 12.47 9.55
N GLY A 311 3.82 13.71 9.26
CA GLY A 311 4.79 14.49 10.03
C GLY A 311 6.24 14.33 9.58
N ASP A 312 6.51 13.54 8.53
CA ASP A 312 7.86 13.45 7.94
C ASP A 312 8.08 14.60 6.97
N TYR A 313 8.35 15.76 7.56
CA TYR A 313 8.57 17.02 6.84
C TYR A 313 9.83 16.99 5.96
N THR A 314 10.84 16.20 6.32
CA THR A 314 12.08 16.09 5.54
C THR A 314 11.83 15.25 4.29
N LEU A 315 11.21 14.07 4.41
CA LEU A 315 10.86 13.21 3.28
C LEU A 315 9.88 13.92 2.33
N ALA A 316 8.85 14.57 2.88
CA ALA A 316 7.86 15.33 2.13
C ALA A 316 8.47 16.40 1.20
N ILE A 317 9.56 17.04 1.63
CA ILE A 317 10.26 18.04 0.82
C ILE A 317 11.16 17.37 -0.23
N VAL A 318 11.83 16.27 0.09
CA VAL A 318 12.66 15.51 -0.87
C VAL A 318 11.80 14.97 -2.02
N GLU A 319 10.68 14.32 -1.70
CA GLU A 319 9.72 13.78 -2.69
C GLU A 319 9.15 14.90 -3.58
N SER A 320 8.83 16.05 -2.98
CA SER A 320 8.35 17.25 -3.69
C SER A 320 9.37 17.81 -4.69
N PHE A 321 10.66 17.86 -4.35
CA PHE A 321 11.70 18.28 -5.30
C PHE A 321 11.97 17.23 -6.37
N GLN A 322 12.00 15.95 -6.02
CA GLN A 322 12.16 14.86 -6.99
C GLN A 322 11.01 14.83 -8.01
N ALA A 323 9.77 15.13 -7.58
CA ALA A 323 8.64 15.29 -8.49
C ALA A 323 8.87 16.40 -9.51
N LEU A 324 9.28 17.60 -9.08
CA LEU A 324 9.60 18.71 -9.98
C LEU A 324 10.75 18.36 -10.93
N GLU A 325 11.80 17.69 -10.44
CA GLU A 325 12.98 17.32 -11.22
C GLU A 325 12.66 16.27 -12.29
N ILE A 326 11.89 15.22 -11.97
CA ILE A 326 11.43 14.22 -12.94
C ILE A 326 10.45 14.82 -13.95
N TYR A 327 9.53 15.69 -13.50
CA TYR A 327 8.62 16.40 -14.41
C TYR A 327 9.41 17.23 -15.43
N LEU A 328 10.36 18.04 -14.94
CA LEU A 328 11.18 18.92 -15.76
C LEU A 328 12.03 18.12 -16.75
N GLU A 329 12.63 17.01 -16.35
CA GLU A 329 13.44 16.18 -17.24
C GLU A 329 12.61 15.58 -18.38
N ASN A 330 11.42 15.06 -18.07
CA ASN A 330 10.49 14.54 -19.07
C ASN A 330 10.02 15.64 -20.03
N TYR A 331 9.73 16.84 -19.50
CA TYR A 331 9.30 18.00 -20.27
C TYR A 331 10.39 18.51 -21.23
N LEU A 332 11.63 18.69 -20.73
CA LEU A 332 12.77 19.14 -21.55
C LEU A 332 13.15 18.09 -22.58
N THR A 333 13.20 16.80 -22.21
CA THR A 333 13.46 15.68 -23.14
C THR A 333 12.44 15.65 -24.28
N SER A 334 11.15 15.83 -23.97
CA SER A 334 10.08 15.87 -24.97
C SER A 334 10.22 17.09 -25.88
N GLY A 335 10.57 18.25 -25.33
CA GLY A 335 10.82 19.47 -26.08
C GLY A 335 12.03 19.40 -27.03
N PHE A 336 13.12 18.73 -26.63
CA PHE A 336 14.27 18.49 -27.51
C PHE A 336 13.93 17.51 -28.65
N LYS A 337 13.16 16.44 -28.35
CA LYS A 337 12.65 15.51 -29.38
C LYS A 337 11.74 16.23 -30.38
N ALA A 338 10.85 17.12 -29.93
CA ALA A 338 10.02 17.94 -30.80
C ALA A 338 10.82 18.93 -31.68
N LYS A 339 12.06 19.27 -31.30
CA LYS A 339 13.01 20.04 -32.11
C LYS A 339 13.95 19.16 -32.97
N ASN A 340 13.70 17.85 -33.07
CA ASN A 340 14.56 16.88 -33.76
C ASN A 340 16.03 16.89 -33.28
N THR A 341 16.28 17.28 -32.03
CA THR A 341 17.63 17.22 -31.43
C THR A 341 17.99 15.78 -31.11
N THR A 342 19.21 15.33 -31.42
CA THR A 342 19.60 13.93 -31.19
C THR A 342 19.69 13.61 -29.69
N GLU A 343 19.52 12.34 -29.34
CA GLU A 343 19.61 11.89 -27.93
C GLU A 343 21.00 12.10 -27.33
N SER A 344 22.07 12.00 -28.13
CA SER A 344 23.43 12.32 -27.70
C SER A 344 23.57 13.81 -27.35
N ASP A 345 23.03 14.69 -28.20
CA ASP A 345 23.15 16.14 -28.03
C ASP A 345 22.30 16.66 -26.87
N TYR A 346 21.04 16.23 -26.76
CA TYR A 346 20.19 16.71 -25.67
C TYR A 346 20.64 16.18 -24.30
N LYS A 347 21.12 14.93 -24.21
CA LYS A 347 21.71 14.43 -22.95
C LYS A 347 22.91 15.27 -22.54
N LYS A 348 23.85 15.52 -23.45
CA LYS A 348 25.02 16.38 -23.20
C LYS A 348 24.62 17.79 -22.72
N ILE A 349 23.54 18.37 -23.23
CA ILE A 349 23.01 19.66 -22.75
C ILE A 349 22.45 19.54 -21.33
N LEU A 350 21.65 18.50 -21.04
CA LEU A 350 21.07 18.26 -19.71
C LEU A 350 22.13 17.90 -18.64
N ASP A 351 23.16 17.14 -19.00
CA ASP A 351 24.29 16.78 -18.13
C ASP A 351 25.15 18.01 -17.79
N THR A 352 25.41 18.86 -18.79
CA THR A 352 26.12 20.14 -18.58
C THR A 352 25.33 21.08 -17.67
N ASN A 353 24.00 21.11 -17.82
CA ASN A 353 23.08 21.92 -17.02
C ASN A 353 22.37 21.04 -15.97
N TRP A 354 23.13 20.33 -15.12
CA TRP A 354 22.56 19.35 -14.18
C TRP A 354 21.70 19.96 -13.05
N LYS A 355 21.81 21.25 -12.76
CA LYS A 355 21.03 21.89 -11.68
C LYS A 355 19.63 22.26 -12.16
N THR A 356 18.64 22.00 -11.32
CA THR A 356 17.22 22.34 -11.50
C THR A 356 17.01 23.84 -11.79
N LYS A 357 17.80 24.72 -11.15
CA LYS A 357 17.89 26.17 -11.48
C LYS A 357 18.29 26.46 -12.93
N ASP A 358 19.35 25.80 -13.39
CA ASP A 358 19.94 26.03 -14.71
C ASP A 358 19.01 25.45 -15.79
N ARG A 359 18.34 24.33 -15.50
CA ARG A 359 17.29 23.72 -16.32
C ARG A 359 16.04 24.60 -16.46
N LEU A 360 15.51 25.12 -15.35
CA LEU A 360 14.32 26.01 -15.33
C LEU A 360 14.56 27.39 -15.96
N ASN A 361 15.81 27.84 -16.04
CA ASN A 361 16.16 29.15 -16.57
C ASN A 361 16.73 29.08 -18.00
N MET A 362 17.86 28.41 -18.18
CA MET A 362 18.61 28.40 -19.45
C MET A 362 18.06 27.35 -20.43
N VAL A 363 17.95 26.09 -20.00
CA VAL A 363 17.56 24.99 -20.90
C VAL A 363 16.10 25.14 -21.36
N LEU A 364 15.20 25.51 -20.44
CA LEU A 364 13.81 25.80 -20.77
C LEU A 364 13.68 26.91 -21.83
N ASN A 365 14.49 27.97 -21.72
CA ASN A 365 14.50 29.07 -22.68
C ASN A 365 14.99 28.63 -24.08
N MET A 366 16.01 27.76 -24.15
CA MET A 366 16.47 27.17 -25.42
C MET A 366 15.38 26.36 -26.13
N ILE A 367 14.45 25.74 -25.38
CA ILE A 367 13.35 24.95 -25.93
C ILE A 367 12.13 25.83 -26.24
N LYS A 368 11.59 26.54 -25.25
CA LYS A 368 10.28 27.21 -25.31
C LYS A 368 10.34 28.73 -25.54
N GLY A 369 11.53 29.35 -25.56
CA GLY A 369 11.68 30.81 -25.67
C GLY A 369 11.24 31.59 -24.42
N VAL A 370 11.01 30.89 -23.31
CA VAL A 370 10.64 31.45 -22.00
C VAL A 370 11.41 30.73 -20.89
N SER A 371 11.66 31.43 -19.78
CA SER A 371 12.32 30.90 -18.58
C SER A 371 11.41 31.07 -17.36
N LEU A 372 11.63 30.29 -16.30
CA LEU A 372 10.91 30.52 -15.03
C LEU A 372 11.26 31.89 -14.42
N ASN A 373 12.47 32.41 -14.67
CA ASN A 373 12.90 33.75 -14.26
C ASN A 373 12.03 34.88 -14.84
N ASN A 374 11.35 34.66 -15.99
CA ASN A 374 10.36 35.59 -16.53
C ASN A 374 9.07 35.67 -15.66
N GLN A 375 8.86 34.72 -14.74
CA GLN A 375 7.79 34.72 -13.74
C GLN A 375 8.36 35.12 -12.37
N THR A 376 8.81 36.37 -12.27
CA THR A 376 9.66 36.90 -11.17
C THR A 376 9.16 36.54 -9.76
N GLN A 377 7.84 36.56 -9.52
CA GLN A 377 7.26 36.19 -8.22
C GLN A 377 7.46 34.70 -7.91
N ILE A 378 7.15 33.80 -8.85
CA ILE A 378 7.32 32.35 -8.69
C ILE A 378 8.81 32.02 -8.57
N TRP A 379 9.65 32.59 -9.43
CA TRP A 379 11.09 32.38 -9.43
C TRP A 379 11.76 32.77 -8.12
N ASN A 380 11.45 33.95 -7.56
CA ASN A 380 12.06 34.42 -6.33
C ASN A 380 11.63 33.58 -5.12
N SER A 381 10.34 33.25 -5.00
CA SER A 381 9.85 32.34 -3.96
C SER A 381 10.46 30.95 -4.09
N TRP A 382 10.54 30.40 -5.30
CA TRP A 382 11.11 29.08 -5.57
C TRP A 382 12.62 29.03 -5.27
N CYS A 383 13.40 30.00 -5.73
CA CYS A 383 14.83 30.08 -5.42
C CYS A 383 15.09 30.17 -3.91
N THR A 384 14.32 31.01 -3.21
CA THR A 384 14.42 31.15 -1.75
C THR A 384 14.19 29.82 -1.04
N ARG A 385 13.16 29.06 -1.45
CA ARG A 385 12.85 27.74 -0.87
C ARG A 385 13.89 26.69 -1.28
N TYR A 386 14.29 26.63 -2.55
CA TYR A 386 15.30 25.69 -3.06
C TYR A 386 16.65 25.84 -2.35
N ASP A 387 17.21 27.05 -2.28
CA ASP A 387 18.52 27.28 -1.63
C ASP A 387 18.45 27.01 -0.13
N ARG A 388 17.38 27.49 0.52
CA ARG A 388 17.20 27.36 1.97
C ARG A 388 17.01 25.91 2.39
N THR A 389 16.11 25.17 1.74
CA THR A 389 15.90 23.75 2.01
C THR A 389 17.15 22.94 1.70
N ARG A 390 17.74 23.10 0.51
CA ARG A 390 18.89 22.28 0.10
C ARG A 390 20.06 22.45 1.06
N LYS A 391 20.30 23.67 1.54
CA LYS A 391 21.34 23.96 2.53
C LYS A 391 20.95 23.54 3.96
N GLU A 392 19.83 24.01 4.48
CA GLU A 392 19.46 23.83 5.90
C GLU A 392 18.90 22.43 6.20
N VAL A 393 17.94 21.96 5.40
CA VAL A 393 17.22 20.71 5.67
C VAL A 393 18.02 19.51 5.16
N ILE A 394 18.42 19.54 3.88
CA ILE A 394 19.03 18.37 3.22
C ILE A 394 20.53 18.23 3.55
N HIS A 395 21.29 19.33 3.61
CA HIS A 395 22.74 19.27 3.87
C HIS A 395 23.17 19.53 5.33
N LEU A 396 22.33 20.18 6.14
CA LEU A 396 22.62 20.44 7.57
C LEU A 396 21.67 19.69 8.53
N GLY A 397 20.72 18.89 8.02
CA GLY A 397 19.84 18.05 8.84
C GLY A 397 18.86 18.81 9.71
N ARG A 398 18.57 20.09 9.43
CA ARG A 398 17.58 20.87 10.19
C ARG A 398 16.18 20.32 9.92
N GLU A 399 15.46 19.98 10.99
CA GLU A 399 14.02 19.69 10.91
C GLU A 399 13.28 20.86 10.25
N ALA A 400 12.57 20.57 9.16
CA ALA A 400 11.67 21.52 8.52
C ALA A 400 10.39 21.67 9.34
N THR A 401 9.85 22.89 9.43
CA THR A 401 8.54 23.12 10.06
C THR A 401 7.40 22.84 9.08
N LEU A 402 6.18 22.63 9.59
CA LEU A 402 4.97 22.41 8.79
C LEU A 402 4.77 23.51 7.71
N SER A 403 4.90 24.79 8.09
CA SER A 403 4.78 25.92 7.14
C SER A 403 5.83 25.86 6.04
N GLU A 404 7.09 25.63 6.40
CA GLU A 404 8.18 25.57 5.43
C GLU A 404 8.02 24.39 4.45
N THR A 405 7.45 23.29 4.93
CA THR A 405 7.13 22.08 4.15
C THR A 405 5.99 22.35 3.18
N GLN A 406 4.87 22.91 3.68
CA GLN A 406 3.70 23.29 2.89
C GLN A 406 4.08 24.30 1.79
N GLU A 407 4.78 25.38 2.13
CA GLU A 407 5.24 26.37 1.17
C GLU A 407 6.18 25.79 0.11
N THR A 408 7.00 24.79 0.47
CA THR A 408 7.92 24.12 -0.46
C THR A 408 7.18 23.18 -1.42
N ILE A 409 6.17 22.45 -0.94
CA ILE A 409 5.27 21.65 -1.78
C ILE A 409 4.48 22.58 -2.72
N GLU A 410 3.83 23.60 -2.18
CA GLU A 410 3.06 24.56 -2.98
C GLU A 410 3.89 25.25 -4.07
N ILE A 411 5.14 25.65 -3.81
CA ILE A 411 5.94 26.35 -4.82
C ILE A 411 6.44 25.40 -5.92
N ASN A 412 6.77 24.15 -5.59
CA ASN A 412 7.10 23.14 -6.59
C ASN A 412 5.87 22.78 -7.45
N GLU A 413 4.69 22.66 -6.85
CA GLU A 413 3.42 22.48 -7.58
C GLU A 413 3.11 23.68 -8.49
N LYS A 414 3.32 24.92 -8.02
CA LYS A 414 3.15 26.14 -8.84
C LYS A 414 4.10 26.16 -10.05
N VAL A 415 5.33 25.67 -9.93
CA VAL A 415 6.26 25.54 -11.07
C VAL A 415 5.81 24.44 -12.05
N ILE A 416 5.40 23.27 -11.56
CA ILE A 416 4.89 22.18 -12.42
C ILE A 416 3.63 22.61 -13.18
N ASN A 417 2.71 23.30 -12.52
CA ASN A 417 1.48 23.82 -13.12
C ASN A 417 1.78 24.91 -14.16
N TRP A 418 2.74 25.80 -13.91
CA TRP A 418 3.19 26.78 -14.89
C TRP A 418 3.81 26.13 -16.13
N LEU A 419 4.74 25.17 -15.95
CA LEU A 419 5.33 24.42 -17.07
C LEU A 419 4.30 23.64 -17.88
N SER A 420 3.25 23.13 -17.22
CA SER A 420 2.14 22.42 -17.87
C SER A 420 1.24 23.33 -18.74
N GLY A 421 1.40 24.65 -18.64
CA GLY A 421 0.69 25.66 -19.45
C GLY A 421 1.50 26.25 -20.61
N LEU A 422 2.65 25.66 -20.96
CA LEU A 422 3.59 26.14 -21.99
C LEU A 422 3.70 25.19 -23.18
#